data_AF-A0A2R6NHI3-F1
#
_entry.id   AF-A0A2R6NHI3-F1
#
_cell.length_a   1.000
_cell.length_b   1.000
_cell.length_c   1.000
_cell.angle_alpha   90.00
_cell.angle_beta   90.00
_cell.angle_gamma   90.00
#
_symmetry.space_group_name_H-M   'P 1'
#
loop_
_entity.id
_entity.type
_entity.pdbx_description
1 polymer ?
#
loop_
_entity_poly.entity_id
_entity_poly.type
_entity_poly.pdbx_seq_one_letter_code
_entity_poly.pdbx_strand_id
1 'polypeptide(L)'
;MPSKVAKERKKRAMRENAQYFLRPESNQIAGPNVWQSQSLVNAATIRPEMLVMDKIKDWTRDEIDKAMDEMEENELLNGSEDQYVPYMRATLWKEDGNKLYKAENYPEAIQKYKQSMRVYLGPDAILPSPEYLNDTYLAIDEEDWRRFLDLGACAGNISQCYSKMGQALEMIDWVEEVEIIFKTFKLVAKPQEPYIAWINYHRNLVEYFMIQIKSQNRGHQLFRSLGNTSLASHYSKAAFKNTTVQDGAGNSNRIVAMRNDIDWPGMVMGRHPDPENVHDLQISNPTLQIRGIWNKLEMAGGTKPPGRSTCSAWIWRGTLYVCGGVSDLYTEYRDLWYILDTLLSYIMSLTTGHFCRCMSLSEMTWRRLPDMPNIRTQYGFSVSRLVRHWGSKAYLFDGTKKLWQFDMETEKWTSLKTTFGRTWPYPKNDLTSYSSGIIDGKLYIFGGADDVTKLGCNTFMELDLASLKWEHISGTSANVPCTREPNLRTLASMWAVPSQKKLYLFGGSATRSAAYQSRLAGGDPEDYTYEDFWSFDIPSRKWCRERWRGNFVCPRTEMASDYNPVLGRGIVYGGYNASMDSATHFGFAFYGDTFLFDPETKTWQHVIAKGFPSYRALASMISDPDTGITYLYGG
;
A
#
# COMPACT_ATOMS: atom_id res chain seq x y z
N MET A 1 17.98 -32.39 2.69
CA MET A 1 17.29 -32.53 1.38
C MET A 1 15.93 -33.15 1.60
N PRO A 2 14.82 -32.60 1.05
CA PRO A 2 13.50 -33.18 1.27
C PRO A 2 13.38 -34.55 0.58
N SER A 3 12.74 -35.52 1.25
CA SER A 3 12.53 -36.88 0.73
C SER A 3 11.74 -36.87 -0.58
N LYS A 4 11.96 -37.87 -1.44
CA LYS A 4 11.26 -38.04 -2.73
C LYS A 4 9.73 -38.03 -2.57
N VAL A 5 9.24 -38.52 -1.44
CA VAL A 5 7.82 -38.53 -1.04
C VAL A 5 7.30 -37.12 -0.70
N ALA A 6 8.10 -36.29 -0.03
CA ALA A 6 7.74 -34.90 0.25
C ALA A 6 7.66 -34.07 -1.04
N LYS A 7 8.57 -34.31 -2.00
CA LYS A 7 8.53 -33.66 -3.32
C LYS A 7 7.31 -34.08 -4.14
N GLU A 8 6.93 -35.36 -4.11
CA GLU A 8 5.72 -35.84 -4.81
C GLU A 8 4.41 -35.39 -4.15
N ARG A 9 4.35 -35.31 -2.81
CA ARG A 9 3.20 -34.67 -2.14
C ARG A 9 3.08 -33.19 -2.50
N LYS A 10 4.20 -32.44 -2.53
CA LYS A 10 4.22 -31.03 -2.94
C LYS A 10 3.74 -30.88 -4.40
N LYS A 11 4.19 -31.74 -5.33
CA LYS A 11 3.73 -31.75 -6.73
C LYS A 11 2.26 -32.13 -6.90
N ARG A 12 1.75 -33.10 -6.13
CA ARG A 12 0.35 -33.51 -6.18
C ARG A 12 -0.58 -32.41 -5.66
N ALA A 13 -0.23 -31.81 -4.51
CA ALA A 13 -0.93 -30.66 -3.99
C ALA A 13 -0.90 -29.45 -4.96
N MET A 14 0.23 -29.23 -5.67
CA MET A 14 0.31 -28.21 -6.74
C MET A 14 -0.68 -28.46 -7.87
N ARG A 15 -0.87 -29.71 -8.31
CA ARG A 15 -1.83 -30.05 -9.37
C ARG A 15 -3.28 -29.90 -8.92
N GLU A 16 -3.57 -30.33 -7.69
CA GLU A 16 -4.92 -30.25 -7.10
C GLU A 16 -5.30 -28.78 -6.82
N ASN A 17 -4.37 -27.95 -6.33
CA ASN A 17 -4.55 -26.51 -6.15
C ASN A 17 -4.78 -25.80 -7.50
N ALA A 18 -3.93 -26.06 -8.52
CA ALA A 18 -4.10 -25.47 -9.84
C ALA A 18 -5.48 -25.81 -10.45
N GLN A 19 -5.99 -27.03 -10.26
CA GLN A 19 -7.32 -27.42 -10.75
C GLN A 19 -8.47 -26.79 -9.97
N TYR A 20 -8.29 -26.51 -8.67
CA TYR A 20 -9.30 -25.82 -7.86
C TYR A 20 -9.43 -24.33 -8.25
N PHE A 21 -8.29 -23.65 -8.45
CA PHE A 21 -8.24 -22.22 -8.80
C PHE A 21 -8.48 -21.91 -10.30
N LEU A 22 -8.44 -22.92 -11.17
CA LEU A 22 -8.79 -22.78 -12.60
C LEU A 22 -10.27 -23.06 -12.89
N ARG A 23 -11.10 -23.30 -11.86
CA ARG A 23 -12.56 -23.34 -12.06
C ARG A 23 -13.04 -21.93 -12.38
N PRO A 24 -13.76 -21.71 -13.49
CA PRO A 24 -14.49 -20.46 -13.67
C PRO A 24 -15.46 -20.37 -12.50
N GLU A 25 -15.28 -19.39 -11.62
CA GLU A 25 -16.23 -19.17 -10.54
C GLU A 25 -17.61 -18.93 -11.13
N SER A 26 -18.57 -19.68 -10.58
CA SER A 26 -19.97 -19.59 -10.93
C SER A 26 -20.52 -18.20 -10.61
N ASN A 27 -21.00 -17.51 -11.66
CA ASN A 27 -21.98 -16.44 -11.65
C ASN A 27 -21.89 -15.48 -10.45
N GLN A 28 -20.91 -14.57 -10.51
CA GLN A 28 -21.10 -13.26 -9.90
C GLN A 28 -22.23 -12.55 -10.67
N ILE A 29 -23.19 -11.99 -9.92
CA ILE A 29 -24.11 -10.99 -10.46
C ILE A 29 -23.24 -9.80 -10.87
N ALA A 30 -22.89 -9.77 -12.15
CA ALA A 30 -22.27 -8.62 -12.76
C ALA A 30 -23.15 -7.40 -12.48
N GLY A 31 -22.59 -6.40 -11.79
CA GLY A 31 -23.05 -5.02 -11.99
C GLY A 31 -22.99 -4.68 -13.49
N PRO A 32 -23.65 -3.60 -13.94
CA PRO A 32 -23.89 -3.34 -15.36
C PRO A 32 -22.63 -2.88 -16.11
N ASN A 33 -21.59 -3.71 -16.16
CA ASN A 33 -20.53 -3.63 -17.15
C ASN A 33 -20.87 -4.63 -18.24
N VAL A 34 -21.71 -4.17 -19.17
CA VAL A 34 -22.10 -4.88 -20.38
C VAL A 34 -20.90 -4.85 -21.36
N TRP A 35 -19.83 -5.57 -21.04
CA TRP A 35 -18.70 -5.81 -21.96
C TRP A 35 -18.43 -7.30 -22.19
N GLN A 36 -19.38 -8.15 -21.80
CA GLN A 36 -19.36 -9.57 -22.15
C GLN A 36 -19.41 -9.71 -23.68
N SER A 37 -18.41 -10.39 -24.26
CA SER A 37 -18.30 -10.88 -25.66
C SER A 37 -17.58 -10.05 -26.74
N GLN A 38 -16.91 -8.93 -26.45
CA GLN A 38 -16.13 -8.22 -27.49
C GLN A 38 -14.71 -8.81 -27.65
N SER A 39 -14.29 -9.05 -28.90
CA SER A 39 -12.91 -9.44 -29.20
C SER A 39 -11.97 -8.24 -29.06
N LEU A 40 -10.81 -8.42 -28.42
CA LEU A 40 -9.82 -7.35 -28.31
C LEU A 40 -9.34 -6.89 -29.69
N VAL A 41 -9.18 -5.58 -29.84
CA VAL A 41 -8.67 -4.96 -31.07
C VAL A 41 -7.16 -4.72 -30.92
N ASN A 42 -6.41 -4.92 -32.00
CA ASN A 42 -5.00 -4.53 -32.04
C ASN A 42 -4.92 -3.02 -32.23
N ALA A 43 -4.32 -2.30 -31.29
CA ALA A 43 -4.25 -0.84 -31.35
C ALA A 43 -3.57 -0.37 -32.65
N ALA A 44 -2.58 -1.10 -33.15
CA ALA A 44 -1.88 -0.72 -34.39
C ALA A 44 -2.79 -0.74 -35.63
N THR A 45 -3.87 -1.54 -35.66
CA THR A 45 -4.77 -1.62 -36.82
C THR A 45 -5.79 -0.50 -36.88
N ILE A 46 -5.93 0.27 -35.80
CA ILE A 46 -6.90 1.36 -35.68
C ILE A 46 -6.22 2.72 -35.45
N ARG A 47 -4.92 2.81 -35.73
CA ARG A 47 -4.11 4.04 -35.64
C ARG A 47 -3.73 4.51 -37.04
N PRO A 48 -4.45 5.50 -37.61
CA PRO A 48 -4.16 6.02 -38.95
C PRO A 48 -2.72 6.51 -39.12
N GLU A 49 -2.15 7.10 -38.07
CA GLU A 49 -0.77 7.58 -38.06
C GLU A 49 0.25 6.45 -38.29
N MET A 50 -0.04 5.23 -37.84
CA MET A 50 0.85 4.09 -38.06
C MET A 50 0.90 3.66 -39.53
N LEU A 51 -0.21 3.84 -40.27
CA LEU A 51 -0.24 3.59 -41.72
C LEU A 51 0.57 4.64 -42.48
N VAL A 52 0.54 5.90 -42.03
CA VAL A 52 1.36 6.97 -42.60
C VAL A 52 2.83 6.67 -42.35
N MET A 53 3.20 6.32 -41.11
CA MET A 53 4.56 5.96 -40.72
C MET A 53 5.13 4.80 -41.56
N ASP A 54 4.34 3.79 -41.91
CA ASP A 54 4.81 2.68 -42.77
C ASP A 54 5.07 3.11 -44.22
N LYS A 55 4.30 4.08 -44.75
CA LYS A 55 4.51 4.61 -46.11
C LYS A 55 5.78 5.45 -46.24
N ILE A 56 6.20 6.11 -45.16
CA ILE A 56 7.36 7.00 -45.13
C ILE A 56 8.58 6.37 -44.46
N LYS A 57 8.56 5.06 -44.19
CA LYS A 57 9.64 4.36 -43.46
C LYS A 57 11.01 4.43 -44.14
N ASP A 58 11.02 4.60 -45.45
CA ASP A 58 12.23 4.66 -46.28
C ASP A 58 12.73 6.10 -46.46
N TRP A 59 12.01 7.09 -45.95
CA TRP A 59 12.41 8.50 -46.02
C TRP A 59 13.50 8.82 -44.99
N THR A 60 14.31 9.82 -45.30
CA THR A 60 15.29 10.38 -44.36
C THR A 60 14.60 11.17 -43.25
N ARG A 61 15.29 11.39 -42.12
CA ARG A 61 14.71 12.13 -40.99
C ARG A 61 14.32 13.56 -41.37
N ASP A 62 15.14 14.22 -42.17
CA ASP A 62 14.88 15.59 -42.64
C ASP A 62 13.65 15.66 -43.55
N GLU A 63 13.45 14.65 -44.42
CA GLU A 63 12.25 14.55 -45.26
C GLU A 63 10.98 14.34 -44.43
N ILE A 64 11.06 13.47 -43.41
CA ILE A 64 9.92 13.20 -42.51
C ILE A 64 9.60 14.44 -41.67
N ASP A 65 10.60 15.09 -41.08
CA ASP A 65 10.40 16.28 -40.25
C ASP A 65 9.80 17.43 -41.07
N LYS A 66 10.30 17.67 -42.30
CA LYS A 66 9.72 18.66 -43.21
C LYS A 66 8.26 18.36 -43.55
N ALA A 67 7.94 17.10 -43.87
CA ALA A 67 6.57 16.71 -44.21
C ALA A 67 5.62 16.85 -43.01
N MET A 68 6.09 16.54 -41.79
CA MET A 68 5.31 16.75 -40.58
C MET A 68 5.06 18.24 -40.29
N ASP A 69 6.05 19.11 -40.50
CA ASP A 69 5.89 20.56 -40.34
C ASP A 69 4.83 21.10 -41.31
N GLU A 70 4.88 20.69 -42.58
CA GLU A 70 3.86 21.04 -43.59
C GLU A 70 2.46 20.49 -43.23
N MET A 71 2.39 19.27 -42.67
CA MET A 71 1.12 18.68 -42.21
C MET A 71 0.55 19.44 -41.02
N GLU A 72 1.38 19.80 -40.04
CA GLU A 72 0.97 20.50 -38.82
C GLU A 72 0.43 21.89 -39.14
N GLU A 73 1.08 22.62 -40.05
CA GLU A 73 0.59 23.91 -40.54
C GLU A 73 -0.79 23.77 -41.21
N ASN A 74 -0.98 22.72 -42.03
CA ASN A 74 -2.27 22.44 -42.67
C ASN A 74 -3.35 21.99 -41.68
N GLU A 75 -3.02 21.18 -40.67
CA GLU A 75 -3.96 20.77 -39.61
C GLU A 75 -4.44 21.99 -38.80
N LEU A 76 -3.53 22.91 -38.47
CA LEU A 76 -3.83 24.16 -37.76
C LEU A 76 -4.72 25.09 -38.59
N LEU A 77 -4.41 25.26 -39.88
CA LEU A 77 -5.20 26.12 -40.78
C LEU A 77 -6.62 25.60 -41.01
N ASN A 78 -6.79 24.27 -41.06
CA ASN A 78 -8.09 23.63 -41.32
C ASN A 78 -8.90 23.33 -40.06
N GLY A 79 -8.35 23.54 -38.86
CA GLY A 79 -9.02 23.24 -37.60
C GLY A 79 -9.37 21.76 -37.41
N SER A 80 -8.50 20.86 -37.89
CA SER A 80 -8.72 19.40 -37.77
C SER A 80 -8.83 18.99 -36.30
N GLU A 81 -9.88 18.24 -35.94
CA GLU A 81 -10.05 17.68 -34.59
C GLU A 81 -9.07 16.54 -34.31
N ASP A 82 -8.67 15.77 -35.33
CA ASP A 82 -7.64 14.73 -35.22
C ASP A 82 -6.29 15.29 -35.70
N GLN A 83 -5.41 15.61 -34.75
CA GLN A 83 -4.02 16.00 -35.02
C GLN A 83 -3.12 14.77 -34.99
N TYR A 84 -2.56 14.36 -36.13
CA TYR A 84 -1.76 13.12 -36.22
C TYR A 84 -0.27 13.36 -35.95
N VAL A 85 0.21 14.57 -36.20
CA VAL A 85 1.63 14.92 -36.13
C VAL A 85 2.27 14.63 -34.76
N PRO A 86 1.64 14.95 -33.60
CA PRO A 86 2.23 14.62 -32.30
C PRO A 86 2.49 13.12 -32.11
N TYR A 87 1.58 12.25 -32.58
CA TYR A 87 1.75 10.80 -32.48
C TYR A 87 2.87 10.28 -33.38
N MET A 88 3.02 10.86 -34.58
CA MET A 88 4.11 10.54 -35.50
C MET A 88 5.46 10.95 -34.91
N ARG A 89 5.59 12.20 -34.42
CA ARG A 89 6.80 12.71 -33.74
C ARG A 89 7.18 11.85 -32.54
N ALA A 90 6.22 11.50 -31.69
CA ALA A 90 6.46 10.62 -30.54
C ALA A 90 6.91 9.21 -30.97
N THR A 91 6.31 8.66 -32.04
CA THR A 91 6.66 7.34 -32.58
C THR A 91 8.10 7.32 -33.12
N LEU A 92 8.52 8.35 -33.83
CA LEU A 92 9.90 8.48 -34.31
C LEU A 92 10.93 8.43 -33.18
N TRP A 93 10.71 9.22 -32.12
CA TRP A 93 11.59 9.18 -30.95
C TRP A 93 11.61 7.81 -30.27
N LYS A 94 10.45 7.16 -30.18
CA LYS A 94 10.35 5.80 -29.63
C LYS A 94 11.13 4.78 -30.48
N GLU A 95 11.06 4.87 -31.81
CA GLU A 95 11.82 4.00 -32.71
C GLU A 95 13.32 4.25 -32.65
N ASP A 96 13.76 5.50 -32.52
CA ASP A 96 15.18 5.82 -32.28
C ASP A 96 15.66 5.20 -30.95
N GLY A 97 14.83 5.28 -29.90
CA GLY A 97 15.06 4.58 -28.64
C GLY A 97 15.16 3.07 -28.83
N ASN A 98 14.27 2.46 -29.61
CA ASN A 98 14.29 1.01 -29.91
C ASN A 98 15.56 0.59 -30.66
N LYS A 99 16.05 1.39 -31.61
CA LYS A 99 17.31 1.15 -32.32
C LYS A 99 18.50 1.18 -31.36
N LEU A 100 18.56 2.20 -30.49
CA LEU A 100 19.61 2.34 -29.46
C LEU A 100 19.56 1.20 -28.45
N TYR A 101 18.36 0.79 -28.01
CA TYR A 101 18.18 -0.36 -27.13
C TYR A 101 18.72 -1.65 -27.74
N LYS A 102 18.43 -1.91 -29.03
CA LYS A 102 18.95 -3.07 -29.76
C LYS A 102 20.46 -3.01 -29.95
N ALA A 103 21.04 -1.81 -30.01
CA ALA A 103 22.48 -1.58 -30.02
C ALA A 103 23.10 -1.60 -28.60
N GLU A 104 22.34 -2.00 -27.58
CA GLU A 104 22.74 -2.03 -26.17
C GLU A 104 23.14 -0.68 -25.58
N ASN A 105 22.78 0.43 -26.26
CA ASN A 105 23.03 1.78 -25.77
C ASN A 105 21.86 2.30 -24.92
N TYR A 106 21.73 1.75 -23.71
CA TYR A 106 20.59 1.99 -22.83
C TYR A 106 20.43 3.45 -22.33
N PRO A 107 21.49 4.18 -21.92
CA PRO A 107 21.34 5.55 -21.44
C PRO A 107 20.75 6.49 -22.50
N GLU A 108 21.25 6.43 -23.74
CA GLU A 108 20.73 7.21 -24.85
C GLU A 108 19.33 6.76 -25.26
N ALA A 109 19.05 5.45 -25.25
CA ALA A 109 17.70 4.93 -25.49
C ALA A 109 16.68 5.53 -24.50
N ILE A 110 17.04 5.61 -23.21
CA ILE A 110 16.20 6.25 -22.17
C ILE A 110 15.91 7.70 -22.52
N GLN A 111 16.92 8.47 -22.98
CA GLN A 111 16.69 9.87 -23.37
C GLN A 111 15.73 9.97 -24.55
N LYS A 112 15.81 9.08 -25.54
CA LYS A 112 14.87 9.05 -26.66
C LYS A 112 13.45 8.69 -26.24
N TYR A 113 13.28 7.73 -25.35
CA TYR A 113 11.95 7.42 -24.79
C TYR A 113 11.39 8.60 -23.97
N LYS A 114 12.20 9.32 -23.19
CA LYS A 114 11.77 10.55 -22.50
C LYS A 114 11.40 11.67 -23.49
N GLN A 115 12.13 11.82 -24.59
CA GLN A 115 11.79 12.77 -25.66
C GLN A 115 10.44 12.42 -26.29
N SER A 116 10.18 11.13 -26.54
CA SER A 116 8.86 10.64 -27.00
C SER A 116 7.74 11.04 -26.04
N MET A 117 7.92 10.80 -24.72
CA MET A 117 6.91 11.18 -23.71
C MET A 117 6.68 12.70 -23.66
N ARG A 118 7.73 13.52 -23.79
CA ARG A 118 7.65 14.99 -23.76
C ARG A 118 6.90 15.59 -24.93
N VAL A 119 6.74 14.87 -26.04
CA VAL A 119 5.85 15.31 -27.12
C VAL A 119 4.41 15.48 -26.61
N TYR A 120 3.98 14.62 -25.68
CA TYR A 120 2.63 14.66 -25.10
C TYR A 120 2.55 15.51 -23.82
N LEU A 121 3.61 15.53 -23.02
CA LEU A 121 3.61 16.14 -21.70
C LEU A 121 4.19 17.57 -21.67
N GLY A 122 4.74 18.02 -22.80
CA GLY A 122 5.49 19.26 -22.92
C GLY A 122 7.00 19.07 -22.72
N PRO A 123 7.83 19.97 -23.31
CA PRO A 123 9.29 19.83 -23.33
C PRO A 123 9.92 19.84 -21.93
N ASP A 124 9.32 20.56 -20.99
CA ASP A 124 9.85 20.73 -19.63
C ASP A 124 9.33 19.68 -18.63
N ALA A 125 8.59 18.67 -19.10
CA ALA A 125 8.06 17.63 -18.23
C ALA A 125 9.18 16.89 -17.46
N ILE A 126 9.00 16.81 -16.15
CA ILE A 126 9.88 16.08 -15.22
C ILE A 126 9.46 14.61 -15.22
N LEU A 127 10.41 13.73 -15.54
CA LEU A 127 10.17 12.30 -15.74
C LEU A 127 11.21 11.42 -15.00
N PRO A 128 10.79 10.42 -14.21
CA PRO A 128 9.40 10.06 -13.92
C PRO A 128 8.67 11.17 -13.15
N SER A 129 7.33 11.16 -13.17
CA SER A 129 6.55 12.21 -12.53
C SER A 129 6.90 12.33 -11.03
N PRO A 130 7.14 13.55 -10.50
CA PRO A 130 7.38 13.72 -9.07
C PRO A 130 6.15 13.44 -8.21
N GLU A 131 4.95 13.58 -8.79
CA GLU A 131 3.67 13.41 -8.11
C GLU A 131 2.95 12.15 -8.60
N TYR A 132 2.22 11.48 -7.70
CA TYR A 132 1.37 10.36 -8.09
C TYR A 132 0.16 10.84 -8.90
N LEU A 133 -0.57 11.84 -8.40
CA LEU A 133 -1.72 12.44 -9.08
C LEU A 133 -1.27 13.61 -9.95
N ASN A 134 -0.44 13.30 -10.96
CA ASN A 134 0.12 14.30 -11.87
C ASN A 134 -1.00 14.95 -12.70
N ASP A 135 -1.12 16.27 -12.62
CA ASP A 135 -2.17 17.02 -13.31
C ASP A 135 -2.03 16.96 -14.84
N THR A 136 -0.82 16.79 -15.39
CA THR A 136 -0.61 16.58 -16.84
C THR A 136 -1.18 15.24 -17.30
N TYR A 137 -1.04 14.16 -16.53
CA TYR A 137 -1.68 12.88 -16.85
C TYR A 137 -3.21 12.95 -16.69
N LEU A 138 -3.69 13.67 -15.69
CA LEU A 138 -5.12 13.87 -15.46
C LEU A 138 -5.79 14.78 -16.51
N ALA A 139 -5.01 15.56 -17.25
CA ALA A 139 -5.50 16.45 -18.30
C ALA A 139 -5.63 15.77 -19.68
N ILE A 140 -5.11 14.55 -19.85
CA ILE A 140 -5.25 13.81 -21.11
C ILE A 140 -6.64 13.19 -21.15
N ASP A 141 -7.45 13.58 -22.15
CA ASP A 141 -8.82 13.11 -22.35
C ASP A 141 -8.92 11.58 -22.50
N GLU A 142 -10.05 10.97 -22.08
CA GLU A 142 -10.26 9.53 -22.19
C GLU A 142 -10.21 9.02 -23.64
N GLU A 143 -10.72 9.82 -24.58
CA GLU A 143 -10.74 9.49 -26.00
C GLU A 143 -9.33 9.51 -26.62
N ASP A 144 -8.39 10.16 -25.94
CA ASP A 144 -6.96 10.11 -26.27
C ASP A 144 -6.23 8.94 -25.57
N TRP A 145 -6.81 7.75 -25.69
CA TRP A 145 -6.21 6.51 -25.22
C TRP A 145 -4.85 6.23 -25.88
N ARG A 146 -4.62 6.77 -27.09
CA ARG A 146 -3.37 6.63 -27.86
C ARG A 146 -2.19 7.20 -27.07
N ARG A 147 -2.33 8.42 -26.51
CA ARG A 147 -1.31 9.03 -25.65
C ARG A 147 -1.00 8.17 -24.44
N PHE A 148 -2.01 7.68 -23.72
CA PHE A 148 -1.80 6.83 -22.54
C PHE A 148 -1.05 5.53 -22.87
N LEU A 149 -1.36 4.88 -23.99
CA LEU A 149 -0.64 3.67 -24.42
C LEU A 149 0.81 3.97 -24.80
N ASP A 150 1.08 5.06 -25.52
CA ASP A 150 2.46 5.42 -25.90
C ASP A 150 3.29 5.84 -24.69
N LEU A 151 2.71 6.58 -23.74
CA LEU A 151 3.35 6.91 -22.46
C LEU A 151 3.68 5.65 -21.66
N GLY A 152 2.71 4.74 -21.51
CA GLY A 152 2.91 3.46 -20.81
C GLY A 152 3.95 2.57 -21.49
N ALA A 153 3.97 2.53 -22.82
CA ALA A 153 4.97 1.80 -23.60
C ALA A 153 6.38 2.38 -23.40
N CYS A 154 6.54 3.70 -23.46
CA CYS A 154 7.83 4.37 -23.23
C CYS A 154 8.32 4.15 -21.80
N ALA A 155 7.46 4.33 -20.79
CA ALA A 155 7.80 4.05 -19.40
C ALA A 155 8.20 2.58 -19.18
N GLY A 156 7.49 1.66 -19.84
CA GLY A 156 7.83 0.23 -19.87
C GLY A 156 9.20 -0.07 -20.51
N ASN A 157 9.53 0.60 -21.61
CA ASN A 157 10.84 0.44 -22.26
C ASN A 157 11.97 1.04 -21.43
N ILE A 158 11.75 2.19 -20.77
CA ILE A 158 12.74 2.80 -19.88
C ILE A 158 13.05 1.89 -18.69
N SER A 159 12.02 1.32 -18.05
CA SER A 159 12.23 0.34 -16.97
C SER A 159 12.95 -0.92 -17.46
N GLN A 160 12.77 -1.32 -18.73
CA GLN A 160 13.55 -2.40 -19.33
C GLN A 160 15.03 -2.03 -19.53
N CYS A 161 15.34 -0.78 -19.92
CA CYS A 161 16.72 -0.29 -19.96
C CYS A 161 17.39 -0.37 -18.59
N TYR A 162 16.74 0.15 -17.53
CA TYR A 162 17.29 0.11 -16.17
C TYR A 162 17.47 -1.32 -15.65
N SER A 163 16.57 -2.23 -16.03
CA SER A 163 16.73 -3.66 -15.76
C SER A 163 18.02 -4.21 -16.36
N LYS A 164 18.33 -3.87 -17.62
CA LYS A 164 19.58 -4.29 -18.29
C LYS A 164 20.83 -3.67 -17.67
N MET A 165 20.71 -2.47 -17.11
CA MET A 165 21.80 -1.78 -16.42
C MET A 165 21.98 -2.20 -14.95
N GLY A 166 21.10 -3.06 -14.41
CA GLY A 166 21.13 -3.46 -12.99
C GLY A 166 20.77 -2.34 -12.01
N GLN A 167 20.11 -1.28 -12.48
CA GLN A 167 19.74 -0.10 -11.70
C GLN A 167 18.34 -0.27 -11.09
N ALA A 168 18.30 -0.96 -9.94
CA ALA A 168 17.05 -1.42 -9.33
C ALA A 168 16.13 -0.28 -8.85
N LEU A 169 16.66 0.79 -8.26
CA LEU A 169 15.85 1.89 -7.73
C LEU A 169 15.13 2.63 -8.86
N GLU A 170 15.86 2.96 -9.92
CA GLU A 170 15.33 3.60 -11.12
C GLU A 170 14.35 2.67 -11.84
N MET A 171 14.65 1.38 -11.92
CA MET A 171 13.71 0.40 -12.47
C MET A 171 12.38 0.40 -11.70
N ILE A 172 12.41 0.48 -10.35
CA ILE A 172 11.20 0.57 -9.51
C ILE A 172 10.42 1.83 -9.83
N ASP A 173 11.08 2.99 -9.89
CA ASP A 173 10.44 4.27 -10.18
C ASP A 173 9.69 4.24 -11.52
N TRP A 174 10.22 3.54 -12.51
CA TRP A 174 9.62 3.41 -13.85
C TRP A 174 8.60 2.27 -13.99
N VAL A 175 8.68 1.20 -13.18
CA VAL A 175 7.60 0.21 -13.07
C VAL A 175 6.38 0.87 -12.41
N GLU A 176 6.60 1.66 -11.36
CA GLU A 176 5.55 2.45 -10.70
C GLU A 176 4.98 3.52 -11.64
N GLU A 177 5.81 4.16 -12.47
CA GLU A 177 5.31 5.15 -13.45
C GLU A 177 4.30 4.53 -14.42
N VAL A 178 4.51 3.29 -14.86
CA VAL A 178 3.52 2.57 -15.68
C VAL A 178 2.21 2.41 -14.89
N GLU A 179 2.26 1.94 -13.64
CA GLU A 179 1.06 1.79 -12.81
C GLU A 179 0.33 3.14 -12.62
N ILE A 180 1.07 4.23 -12.42
CA ILE A 180 0.52 5.58 -12.27
C ILE A 180 -0.20 6.01 -13.54
N ILE A 181 0.42 5.90 -14.72
CA ILE A 181 -0.18 6.28 -16.01
C ILE A 181 -1.53 5.57 -16.21
N PHE A 182 -1.60 4.27 -15.94
CA PHE A 182 -2.84 3.49 -16.11
C PHE A 182 -3.88 3.80 -15.01
N LYS A 183 -3.44 4.03 -13.77
CA LYS A 183 -4.33 4.42 -12.67
C LYS A 183 -4.89 5.83 -12.86
N THR A 184 -4.13 6.78 -13.43
CA THR A 184 -4.62 8.11 -13.81
C THR A 184 -5.55 8.04 -15.01
N PHE A 185 -5.25 7.18 -16.00
CA PHE A 185 -6.17 6.97 -17.12
C PHE A 185 -7.54 6.50 -16.66
N LYS A 186 -7.59 5.51 -15.76
CA LYS A 186 -8.84 5.06 -15.12
C LYS A 186 -9.60 6.21 -14.45
N LEU A 187 -8.89 7.14 -13.81
CA LEU A 187 -9.51 8.29 -13.14
C LEU A 187 -10.13 9.27 -14.13
N VAL A 188 -9.48 9.52 -15.27
CA VAL A 188 -10.03 10.38 -16.32
C VAL A 188 -11.21 9.73 -17.02
N ALA A 189 -11.09 8.44 -17.32
CA ALA A 189 -12.12 7.68 -18.02
C ALA A 189 -13.45 7.58 -17.28
N LYS A 190 -13.37 7.57 -15.96
CA LYS A 190 -14.51 7.35 -15.07
C LYS A 190 -14.53 8.47 -14.03
N PRO A 191 -14.75 9.73 -14.43
CA PRO A 191 -14.65 10.87 -13.51
C PRO A 191 -15.90 10.99 -12.64
N GLN A 192 -17.07 10.59 -13.19
CA GLN A 192 -18.35 10.54 -12.48
C GLN A 192 -18.69 9.16 -11.95
N GLU A 193 -18.03 8.12 -12.49
CA GLU A 193 -18.15 6.79 -11.94
C GLU A 193 -17.27 6.75 -10.70
N PRO A 194 -17.90 6.69 -9.52
CA PRO A 194 -17.20 6.88 -8.29
C PRO A 194 -15.91 6.03 -8.24
N TYR A 195 -14.68 6.61 -8.07
CA TYR A 195 -13.38 5.90 -7.93
C TYR A 195 -13.41 5.00 -6.71
N ILE A 196 -14.22 3.98 -6.85
CA ILE A 196 -14.29 2.83 -6.02
C ILE A 196 -13.10 2.03 -6.50
N ALA A 197 -12.07 2.01 -5.66
CA ALA A 197 -10.78 1.43 -5.99
C ALA A 197 -10.93 -0.02 -6.52
N TRP A 198 -11.96 -0.74 -6.07
CA TRP A 198 -12.29 -2.10 -6.49
C TRP A 198 -13.06 -2.27 -7.81
N ILE A 199 -13.45 -1.20 -8.52
CA ILE A 199 -14.01 -1.34 -9.87
C ILE A 199 -12.86 -1.54 -10.87
N ASN A 200 -12.88 -2.63 -11.63
CA ASN A 200 -11.92 -2.82 -12.71
C ASN A 200 -12.33 -1.95 -13.92
N TYR A 201 -11.37 -1.23 -14.51
CA TYR A 201 -11.54 -0.50 -15.77
C TYR A 201 -10.42 -0.92 -16.72
N HIS A 202 -10.78 -1.14 -17.98
CA HIS A 202 -9.84 -1.41 -19.06
C HIS A 202 -10.44 -0.96 -20.40
N ARG A 203 -9.57 -0.81 -21.41
CA ARG A 203 -9.99 -0.65 -22.81
C ARG A 203 -9.81 -1.99 -23.53
N ASN A 204 -10.69 -2.26 -24.50
CA ASN A 204 -10.68 -3.49 -25.31
C ASN A 204 -9.54 -3.51 -26.35
N LEU A 205 -8.31 -3.25 -25.92
CA LEU A 205 -7.11 -3.16 -26.75
C LEU A 205 -6.06 -4.17 -26.29
N VAL A 206 -5.46 -4.89 -27.23
CA VAL A 206 -4.40 -5.88 -26.92
C VAL A 206 -3.21 -5.20 -26.21
N GLU A 207 -2.79 -4.04 -26.69
CA GLU A 207 -1.65 -3.27 -26.18
C GLU A 207 -1.88 -2.76 -24.75
N TYR A 208 -3.13 -2.45 -24.36
CA TYR A 208 -3.49 -2.06 -22.99
C TYR A 208 -3.07 -3.12 -21.97
N PHE A 209 -3.39 -4.38 -22.26
CA PHE A 209 -3.02 -5.51 -21.40
C PHE A 209 -1.54 -5.85 -21.52
N MET A 210 -0.99 -5.90 -22.74
CA MET A 210 0.42 -6.29 -22.95
C MET A 210 1.40 -5.38 -22.22
N ILE A 211 1.16 -4.06 -22.19
CA ILE A 211 2.04 -3.11 -21.49
C ILE A 211 2.05 -3.39 -19.99
N GLN A 212 0.86 -3.53 -19.38
CA GLN A 212 0.72 -3.84 -17.95
C GLN A 212 1.33 -5.20 -17.60
N ILE A 213 1.02 -6.26 -18.36
CA ILE A 213 1.57 -7.61 -18.13
C ILE A 213 3.10 -7.58 -18.16
N LYS A 214 3.70 -6.91 -19.15
CA LYS A 214 5.17 -6.79 -19.24
C LYS A 214 5.76 -6.03 -18.07
N SER A 215 5.14 -4.92 -17.67
CA SER A 215 5.62 -4.10 -16.55
C SER A 215 5.53 -4.86 -15.23
N GLN A 216 4.37 -5.48 -14.98
CA GLN A 216 4.11 -6.24 -13.77
C GLN A 216 4.99 -7.49 -13.69
N ASN A 217 5.22 -8.21 -14.79
CA ASN A 217 6.16 -9.34 -14.78
C ASN A 217 7.61 -8.89 -14.50
N ARG A 218 8.02 -7.72 -15.00
CA ARG A 218 9.32 -7.12 -14.63
C ARG A 218 9.38 -6.73 -13.16
N GLY A 219 8.31 -6.15 -12.60
CA GLY A 219 8.18 -5.90 -11.16
C GLY A 219 8.31 -7.19 -10.35
N HIS A 220 7.60 -8.25 -10.73
CA HIS A 220 7.71 -9.58 -10.13
C HIS A 220 9.16 -10.08 -10.08
N GLN A 221 9.85 -10.09 -11.22
CA GLN A 221 11.23 -10.57 -11.32
C GLN A 221 12.18 -9.73 -10.45
N LEU A 222 12.01 -8.42 -10.45
CA LEU A 222 12.81 -7.49 -9.67
C LEU A 222 12.63 -7.71 -8.16
N PHE A 223 11.41 -7.66 -7.64
CA PHE A 223 11.17 -7.81 -6.21
C PHE A 223 11.52 -9.21 -5.70
N ARG A 224 11.38 -10.24 -6.54
CA ARG A 224 11.87 -11.59 -6.25
C ARG A 224 13.40 -11.60 -6.09
N SER A 225 14.14 -10.91 -6.97
CA SER A 225 15.60 -10.78 -6.85
C SER A 225 16.05 -10.01 -5.61
N LEU A 226 15.21 -9.10 -5.11
CA LEU A 226 15.41 -8.35 -3.86
C LEU A 226 14.91 -9.09 -2.61
N GLY A 227 14.49 -10.35 -2.74
CA GLY A 227 13.98 -11.15 -1.62
C GLY A 227 12.62 -10.70 -1.06
N ASN A 228 11.94 -9.74 -1.71
CA ASN A 228 10.61 -9.27 -1.32
C ASN A 228 9.55 -10.16 -1.99
N THR A 229 9.33 -11.33 -1.40
CA THR A 229 8.42 -12.33 -1.97
C THR A 229 6.96 -11.91 -1.95
N SER A 230 6.55 -11.07 -0.98
CA SER A 230 5.16 -10.59 -0.87
C SER A 230 4.82 -9.69 -2.05
N LEU A 231 5.65 -8.68 -2.33
CA LEU A 231 5.43 -7.77 -3.45
C LEU A 231 5.65 -8.47 -4.80
N ALA A 232 6.61 -9.38 -4.90
CA ALA A 232 6.78 -10.22 -6.09
C ALA A 232 5.54 -11.07 -6.39
N SER A 233 4.89 -11.61 -5.36
CA SER A 233 3.64 -12.38 -5.48
C SER A 233 2.50 -11.49 -5.97
N HIS A 234 2.39 -10.29 -5.41
CA HIS A 234 1.40 -9.29 -5.82
C HIS A 234 1.52 -8.91 -7.30
N TYR A 235 2.72 -8.54 -7.75
CA TYR A 235 2.95 -8.24 -9.17
C TYR A 235 2.69 -9.43 -10.10
N SER A 236 3.04 -10.65 -9.67
CA SER A 236 2.75 -11.85 -10.44
C SER A 236 1.25 -12.13 -10.55
N LYS A 237 0.48 -11.91 -9.46
CA LYS A 237 -0.98 -12.03 -9.46
C LYS A 237 -1.61 -11.01 -10.40
N ALA A 238 -1.17 -9.75 -10.33
CA ALA A 238 -1.66 -8.68 -11.20
C ALA A 238 -1.42 -9.00 -12.68
N ALA A 239 -0.19 -9.43 -13.02
CA ALA A 239 0.15 -9.84 -14.38
C ALA A 239 -0.73 -11.01 -14.86
N PHE A 240 -0.89 -12.04 -14.03
CA PHE A 240 -1.72 -13.20 -14.37
C PHE A 240 -3.19 -12.82 -14.55
N LYS A 241 -3.75 -12.00 -13.63
CA LYS A 241 -5.13 -11.51 -13.73
C LYS A 241 -5.37 -10.80 -15.06
N ASN A 242 -4.43 -9.98 -15.51
CA ASN A 242 -4.49 -9.29 -16.80
C ASN A 242 -4.46 -10.25 -18.01
N THR A 243 -4.00 -11.50 -17.86
CA THR A 243 -4.10 -12.53 -18.91
C THR A 243 -5.43 -13.28 -18.94
N THR A 244 -6.20 -13.21 -17.85
CA THR A 244 -7.41 -14.03 -17.64
C THR A 244 -8.68 -13.21 -17.47
N VAL A 245 -8.64 -11.87 -17.56
CA VAL A 245 -9.85 -11.03 -17.48
C VAL A 245 -10.88 -11.55 -18.50
N GLN A 246 -12.10 -11.84 -18.01
CA GLN A 246 -13.18 -12.51 -18.76
C GLN A 246 -13.72 -11.71 -19.96
N ASP A 247 -13.18 -10.50 -20.21
CA ASP A 247 -13.60 -9.56 -21.25
C ASP A 247 -12.70 -9.66 -22.52
N GLY A 248 -12.34 -10.87 -22.93
CA GLY A 248 -11.66 -11.12 -24.22
C GLY A 248 -10.12 -11.19 -24.18
N ALA A 249 -9.47 -10.86 -23.07
CA ALA A 249 -8.00 -11.02 -22.92
C ALA A 249 -7.53 -12.46 -23.12
N GLY A 250 -8.24 -13.42 -22.52
CA GLY A 250 -8.01 -14.85 -22.70
C GLY A 250 -8.23 -15.38 -24.13
N ASN A 251 -8.85 -14.58 -25.01
CA ASN A 251 -9.09 -14.94 -26.42
C ASN A 251 -7.98 -14.44 -27.35
N SER A 252 -7.08 -13.57 -26.87
CA SER A 252 -5.95 -13.06 -27.66
C SER A 252 -4.75 -14.00 -27.55
N ASN A 253 -4.36 -14.63 -28.66
CA ASN A 253 -3.16 -15.49 -28.72
C ASN A 253 -1.89 -14.78 -28.22
N ARG A 254 -1.77 -13.46 -28.45
CA ARG A 254 -0.63 -12.66 -27.98
C ARG A 254 -0.60 -12.56 -26.46
N ILE A 255 -1.75 -12.36 -25.81
CA ILE A 255 -1.87 -12.29 -24.35
C ILE A 255 -1.69 -13.68 -23.73
N VAL A 256 -2.32 -14.69 -24.31
CA VAL A 256 -2.20 -16.09 -23.86
C VAL A 256 -0.75 -16.57 -23.91
N ALA A 257 0.02 -16.20 -24.95
CA ALA A 257 1.43 -16.55 -25.05
C ALA A 257 2.25 -16.01 -23.86
N MET A 258 1.95 -14.79 -23.39
CA MET A 258 2.65 -14.16 -22.27
C MET A 258 2.33 -14.81 -20.92
N ARG A 259 1.18 -15.50 -20.81
CA ARG A 259 0.79 -16.20 -19.58
C ARG A 259 1.83 -17.24 -19.15
N ASN A 260 2.51 -17.86 -20.10
CA ASN A 260 3.52 -18.88 -19.83
C ASN A 260 4.78 -18.32 -19.15
N ASP A 261 5.02 -17.01 -19.26
CA ASP A 261 6.17 -16.32 -18.66
C ASP A 261 5.88 -15.82 -17.23
N ILE A 262 4.68 -16.07 -16.69
CA ILE A 262 4.22 -15.57 -15.40
C ILE A 262 4.22 -16.72 -14.37
N ASP A 263 5.09 -16.63 -13.36
CA ASP A 263 5.19 -17.62 -12.28
C ASP A 263 4.19 -17.38 -11.14
N TRP A 264 2.90 -17.16 -11.46
CA TRP A 264 1.88 -17.00 -10.42
C TRP A 264 1.65 -18.28 -9.60
N PRO A 265 1.49 -19.46 -10.22
CA PRO A 265 1.27 -20.70 -9.48
C PRO A 265 2.44 -21.08 -8.57
N GLY A 266 3.69 -20.72 -8.91
CA GLY A 266 4.82 -20.95 -8.02
C GLY A 266 4.80 -20.04 -6.80
N MET A 267 4.42 -18.76 -6.98
CA MET A 267 4.42 -17.77 -5.90
C MET A 267 3.38 -18.04 -4.82
N VAL A 268 2.18 -18.52 -5.18
CA VAL A 268 1.12 -18.85 -4.20
C VAL A 268 1.42 -20.05 -3.33
N MET A 269 2.40 -20.86 -3.70
CA MET A 269 2.79 -22.04 -2.93
C MET A 269 3.72 -21.68 -1.77
N GLY A 270 4.22 -20.45 -1.70
CA GLY A 270 5.06 -19.94 -0.63
C GLY A 270 4.29 -19.13 0.41
N ARG A 271 4.96 -18.83 1.52
CA ARG A 271 4.56 -17.74 2.45
C ARG A 271 5.46 -16.53 2.21
N HIS A 272 5.20 -15.42 2.90
CA HIS A 272 5.90 -14.17 2.65
C HIS A 272 6.43 -13.50 3.93
N PRO A 273 7.75 -13.56 4.21
CA PRO A 273 8.81 -14.24 3.44
C PRO A 273 8.65 -15.77 3.44
N ASP A 274 9.26 -16.49 2.51
CA ASP A 274 9.21 -17.97 2.48
C ASP A 274 10.14 -18.55 3.57
N PRO A 275 9.64 -19.37 4.52
CA PRO A 275 10.47 -19.91 5.59
C PRO A 275 11.52 -20.90 5.08
N GLU A 276 11.33 -21.52 3.91
CA GLU A 276 12.35 -22.39 3.29
C GLU A 276 13.57 -21.58 2.82
N ASN A 277 13.40 -20.27 2.51
CA ASN A 277 14.43 -19.44 1.88
C ASN A 277 14.94 -18.30 2.78
N VAL A 278 14.27 -17.99 3.89
CA VAL A 278 14.59 -16.83 4.74
C VAL A 278 16.02 -16.86 5.30
N HIS A 279 16.58 -18.05 5.51
CA HIS A 279 17.94 -18.22 6.03
C HIS A 279 19.04 -17.86 5.01
N ASP A 280 18.71 -17.94 3.71
CA ASP A 280 19.62 -17.67 2.61
C ASP A 280 19.60 -16.20 2.17
N LEU A 281 18.66 -15.39 2.68
CA LEU A 281 18.55 -13.99 2.34
C LEU A 281 19.78 -13.18 2.80
N GLN A 282 20.42 -12.55 1.82
CA GLN A 282 21.53 -11.62 1.99
C GLN A 282 21.13 -10.23 1.48
N ILE A 283 21.87 -9.22 1.92
CA ILE A 283 21.78 -7.89 1.31
C ILE A 283 22.45 -7.99 -0.07
N SER A 284 21.65 -7.89 -1.12
CA SER A 284 22.10 -7.79 -2.52
C SER A 284 22.10 -6.33 -3.01
N ASN A 285 21.31 -5.45 -2.38
CA ASN A 285 21.25 -4.03 -2.72
C ASN A 285 21.16 -3.17 -1.44
N PRO A 286 22.27 -2.57 -0.97
CA PRO A 286 22.31 -1.78 0.27
C PRO A 286 21.45 -0.50 0.27
N THR A 287 21.10 0.02 -0.91
CA THR A 287 20.18 1.17 -1.02
C THR A 287 18.74 0.73 -0.72
N LEU A 288 18.38 -0.51 -1.06
CA LEU A 288 17.02 -1.03 -1.02
C LEU A 288 16.78 -2.05 0.09
N GLN A 289 17.82 -2.46 0.80
CA GLN A 289 17.78 -3.47 1.84
C GLN A 289 18.70 -3.10 2.99
N ILE A 290 18.28 -3.45 4.19
CA ILE A 290 19.06 -3.25 5.42
C ILE A 290 19.08 -4.53 6.24
N ARG A 291 20.15 -4.76 7.01
CA ARG A 291 20.21 -5.90 7.93
C ARG A 291 19.47 -5.51 9.21
N GLY A 292 18.50 -6.33 9.60
CA GLY A 292 17.84 -6.22 10.90
C GLY A 292 18.04 -7.49 11.74
N ILE A 293 17.72 -7.36 13.03
CA ILE A 293 17.71 -8.47 13.98
C ILE A 293 16.46 -8.33 14.84
N TRP A 294 15.74 -9.43 14.99
CA TRP A 294 14.66 -9.56 15.95
C TRP A 294 15.08 -10.52 17.05
N ASN A 295 14.96 -10.07 18.30
CA ASN A 295 15.22 -10.88 19.47
C ASN A 295 13.90 -11.12 20.20
N LYS A 296 13.55 -12.40 20.37
CA LYS A 296 12.40 -12.76 21.20
C LYS A 296 12.77 -12.55 22.66
N LEU A 297 12.07 -11.65 23.33
CA LEU A 297 12.29 -11.38 24.75
C LEU A 297 11.66 -12.50 25.58
N GLU A 298 12.49 -13.20 26.35
CA GLU A 298 12.02 -14.14 27.38
C GLU A 298 11.87 -13.37 28.69
N MET A 299 10.67 -13.41 29.27
CA MET A 299 10.40 -12.78 30.56
C MET A 299 10.41 -13.82 31.68
N ALA A 300 10.81 -13.39 32.87
CA ALA A 300 10.71 -14.18 34.09
C ALA A 300 9.27 -14.68 34.32
N GLY A 301 9.14 -15.85 34.96
CA GLY A 301 7.84 -16.42 35.31
C GLY A 301 7.03 -15.51 36.23
N GLY A 302 5.69 -15.52 36.11
CA GLY A 302 4.80 -14.68 36.92
C GLY A 302 3.48 -14.39 36.22
N THR A 303 2.62 -13.60 36.87
CA THR A 303 1.37 -13.11 36.28
C THR A 303 1.72 -12.17 35.12
N LYS A 304 1.17 -12.44 33.94
CA LYS A 304 1.36 -11.64 32.73
C LYS A 304 0.03 -11.44 32.00
N PRO A 305 -0.11 -10.39 31.18
CA PRO A 305 -1.26 -10.24 30.31
C PRO A 305 -1.45 -11.49 29.43
N PRO A 306 -2.69 -11.99 29.27
CA PRO A 306 -2.97 -13.08 28.34
C PRO A 306 -2.64 -12.70 26.89
N GLY A 307 -2.48 -13.73 26.04
CA GLY A 307 -2.36 -13.60 24.60
C GLY A 307 -3.51 -12.79 24.02
N ARG A 308 -3.18 -11.85 23.12
CA ARG A 308 -4.13 -10.87 22.59
C ARG A 308 -3.68 -10.33 21.25
N SER A 309 -4.65 -9.92 20.45
CA SER A 309 -4.47 -9.13 19.24
C SER A 309 -5.18 -7.78 19.42
N THR A 310 -5.03 -6.85 18.47
CA THR A 310 -5.66 -5.51 18.46
C THR A 310 -5.39 -4.62 19.68
N CYS A 311 -4.42 -4.99 20.53
CA CYS A 311 -4.10 -4.22 21.72
C CYS A 311 -3.37 -2.93 21.38
N SER A 312 -3.57 -1.91 22.20
CA SER A 312 -2.75 -0.73 22.15
C SER A 312 -1.56 -0.89 23.08
N ALA A 313 -0.41 -0.39 22.66
CA ALA A 313 0.76 -0.31 23.51
C ALA A 313 1.52 0.99 23.25
N TRP A 314 2.26 1.44 24.26
CA TRP A 314 3.08 2.65 24.20
C TRP A 314 4.20 2.60 25.24
N ILE A 315 5.22 3.44 25.06
CA ILE A 315 6.32 3.58 26.01
C ILE A 315 6.28 4.97 26.62
N TRP A 316 6.34 5.03 27.95
CA TRP A 316 6.50 6.28 28.69
C TRP A 316 7.60 6.13 29.74
N ARG A 317 8.62 6.99 29.70
CA ARG A 317 9.80 6.93 30.59
C ARG A 317 10.46 5.55 30.63
N GLY A 318 10.61 4.93 29.46
CA GLY A 318 11.20 3.60 29.27
C GLY A 318 10.34 2.44 29.82
N THR A 319 9.07 2.68 30.13
CA THR A 319 8.12 1.65 30.61
C THR A 319 7.14 1.30 29.50
N LEU A 320 7.05 0.01 29.13
CA LEU A 320 6.08 -0.49 28.15
C LEU A 320 4.72 -0.71 28.80
N TYR A 321 3.69 -0.06 28.28
CA TYR A 321 2.29 -0.24 28.63
C TYR A 321 1.57 -1.06 27.55
N VAL A 322 0.64 -1.91 27.96
CA VAL A 322 -0.25 -2.70 27.08
C VAL A 322 -1.67 -2.59 27.59
N CYS A 323 -2.59 -2.21 26.72
CA CYS A 323 -3.98 -1.90 27.06
C CYS A 323 -4.95 -2.59 26.11
N GLY A 324 -5.96 -3.24 26.70
CA GLY A 324 -7.07 -3.85 25.97
C GLY A 324 -6.62 -4.88 24.94
N GLY A 325 -7.29 -4.89 23.79
CA GLY A 325 -7.15 -5.90 22.75
C GLY A 325 -8.19 -7.01 22.88
N VAL A 326 -8.06 -8.04 22.06
CA VAL A 326 -9.04 -9.12 21.96
C VAL A 326 -8.38 -10.46 22.25
N SER A 327 -9.09 -11.29 23.01
CA SER A 327 -8.71 -12.68 23.31
C SER A 327 -8.92 -13.63 22.12
N ASP A 328 -8.38 -14.84 22.22
CA ASP A 328 -8.68 -15.93 21.27
C ASP A 328 -10.18 -16.30 21.19
N LEU A 329 -10.96 -15.90 22.21
CA LEU A 329 -12.41 -16.05 22.26
C LEU A 329 -13.15 -14.82 21.68
N TYR A 330 -12.45 -13.96 20.94
CA TYR A 330 -13.02 -12.77 20.30
C TYR A 330 -13.67 -11.78 21.27
N THR A 331 -13.30 -11.86 22.55
CA THR A 331 -13.81 -11.00 23.61
C THR A 331 -12.79 -9.94 23.95
N GLU A 332 -13.23 -8.68 23.98
CA GLU A 332 -12.41 -7.52 24.31
C GLU A 332 -11.92 -7.58 25.77
N TYR A 333 -10.61 -7.50 25.94
CA TYR A 333 -9.98 -7.23 27.23
C TYR A 333 -10.13 -5.76 27.59
N ARG A 334 -10.36 -5.51 28.88
CA ARG A 334 -10.39 -4.16 29.46
C ARG A 334 -9.20 -3.87 30.37
N ASP A 335 -8.30 -4.82 30.52
CA ASP A 335 -7.16 -4.68 31.40
C ASP A 335 -6.12 -3.70 30.84
N LEU A 336 -5.36 -3.12 31.75
CA LEU A 336 -4.20 -2.30 31.47
C LEU A 336 -3.02 -2.86 32.26
N TRP A 337 -1.88 -2.99 31.61
CA TRP A 337 -0.66 -3.55 32.19
C TRP A 337 0.54 -2.69 31.83
N TYR A 338 1.59 -2.78 32.64
CA TYR A 338 2.92 -2.33 32.24
C TYR A 338 4.03 -3.24 32.78
N ILE A 339 5.21 -3.16 32.16
CA ILE A 339 6.41 -3.89 32.60
C ILE A 339 7.20 -3.04 33.60
N LEU A 340 7.37 -3.54 34.83
CA LEU A 340 8.30 -3.03 35.83
C LEU A 340 9.70 -3.57 35.58
N ASP A 341 10.69 -2.69 35.52
CA ASP A 341 12.09 -3.00 35.77
C ASP A 341 12.33 -2.94 37.29
N THR A 342 12.58 -4.08 37.93
CA THR A 342 12.70 -4.14 39.39
C THR A 342 14.02 -3.54 39.92
N LEU A 343 15.09 -3.45 39.11
CA LEU A 343 16.35 -2.79 39.49
C LEU A 343 16.24 -1.26 39.56
N LEU A 344 15.32 -0.67 38.79
CA LEU A 344 15.05 0.77 38.82
C LEU A 344 14.22 1.22 40.02
N SER A 345 13.48 0.30 40.65
CA SER A 345 12.76 0.60 41.89
C SER A 345 13.70 0.92 43.07
N TYR A 346 14.97 0.51 42.99
CA TYR A 346 16.00 0.78 44.01
C TYR A 346 16.89 1.99 43.70
N ILE A 347 17.06 2.39 42.42
CA ILE A 347 17.97 3.47 41.99
C ILE A 347 17.23 4.79 41.66
N MET A 348 15.90 4.87 41.86
CA MET A 348 15.20 6.16 41.85
C MET A 348 15.51 7.06 43.06
N SER A 349 16.45 6.65 43.93
CA SER A 349 17.12 7.51 44.89
C SER A 349 18.52 7.85 44.38
N LEU A 350 18.70 9.11 43.98
CA LEU A 350 19.98 9.82 43.78
C LEU A 350 20.60 9.84 42.37
N THR A 351 20.33 10.98 41.71
CA THR A 351 21.27 11.84 40.95
C THR A 351 21.88 11.37 39.61
N THR A 352 21.83 12.32 38.66
CA THR A 352 22.61 12.45 37.39
C THR A 352 22.04 11.83 36.10
N GLY A 353 20.92 12.38 35.63
CA GLY A 353 20.85 13.17 34.38
C GLY A 353 21.19 12.58 33.00
N HIS A 354 21.66 11.34 32.86
CA HIS A 354 21.82 10.67 31.56
C HIS A 354 21.46 9.19 31.70
N PHE A 355 20.40 8.75 31.01
CA PHE A 355 19.90 7.38 31.04
C PHE A 355 20.29 6.64 29.76
N CYS A 356 21.29 5.75 29.82
CA CYS A 356 21.41 4.64 28.86
C CYS A 356 20.90 3.38 29.56
N ARG A 357 19.65 2.98 29.28
CA ARG A 357 19.02 1.77 29.84
C ARG A 357 19.29 0.57 28.94
N CYS A 358 20.14 -0.34 29.38
CA CYS A 358 20.16 -1.71 28.87
C CYS A 358 19.52 -2.58 29.94
N MET A 359 18.27 -2.99 29.73
CA MET A 359 17.47 -3.72 30.73
C MET A 359 18.01 -5.16 30.89
N SER A 360 18.13 -5.63 32.13
CA SER A 360 18.33 -7.06 32.40
C SER A 360 16.98 -7.78 32.31
N LEU A 361 16.83 -8.68 31.33
CA LEU A 361 15.56 -9.33 30.99
C LEU A 361 15.04 -10.30 32.08
N SER A 362 15.91 -10.79 32.98
CA SER A 362 15.56 -11.73 34.05
C SER A 362 14.77 -11.10 35.20
N GLU A 363 14.60 -9.78 35.22
CA GLU A 363 14.04 -9.02 36.35
C GLU A 363 12.78 -8.21 36.00
N MET A 364 12.27 -8.38 34.77
CA MET A 364 11.04 -7.73 34.31
C MET A 364 9.80 -8.44 34.83
N THR A 365 8.90 -7.70 35.47
CA THR A 365 7.61 -8.23 35.95
C THR A 365 6.45 -7.38 35.45
N TRP A 366 5.31 -8.02 35.13
CA TRP A 366 4.11 -7.28 34.76
C TRP A 366 3.34 -6.81 35.99
N ARG A 367 2.87 -5.56 35.95
CA ARG A 367 1.91 -5.03 36.92
C ARG A 367 0.61 -4.68 36.23
N ARG A 368 -0.49 -5.15 36.81
CA ARG A 368 -1.85 -4.76 36.40
C ARG A 368 -2.20 -3.41 36.97
N LEU A 369 -2.83 -2.58 36.16
CA LEU A 369 -3.37 -1.26 36.47
C LEU A 369 -4.91 -1.30 36.46
N PRO A 370 -5.58 -0.22 36.90
CA PRO A 370 -7.03 -0.13 36.81
C PRO A 370 -7.52 -0.36 35.37
N ASP A 371 -8.54 -1.20 35.26
CA ASP A 371 -9.16 -1.53 33.97
C ASP A 371 -9.65 -0.26 33.27
N MET A 372 -9.64 -0.31 31.94
CA MET A 372 -10.22 0.71 31.07
C MET A 372 -11.65 1.06 31.52
N PRO A 373 -12.09 2.30 31.26
CA PRO A 373 -13.45 2.74 31.58
C PRO A 373 -14.52 1.82 30.99
N ASN A 374 -15.72 1.86 31.57
CA ASN A 374 -16.83 1.03 31.11
C ASN A 374 -17.40 1.56 29.79
N ILE A 375 -16.71 1.22 28.72
CA ILE A 375 -17.12 1.44 27.33
C ILE A 375 -17.87 0.22 26.82
N ARG A 376 -18.66 0.40 25.76
CA ARG A 376 -19.43 -0.68 25.15
C ARG A 376 -18.48 -1.80 24.69
N THR A 377 -18.61 -2.99 25.28
CA THR A 377 -17.86 -4.17 24.85
C THR A 377 -18.23 -4.52 23.42
N GLN A 378 -17.22 -4.75 22.59
CA GLN A 378 -17.39 -5.24 21.23
C GLN A 378 -16.83 -6.65 21.10
N TYR A 379 -17.20 -7.34 20.02
CA TYR A 379 -16.75 -8.70 19.73
C TYR A 379 -16.12 -8.78 18.34
N GLY A 380 -15.14 -9.68 18.18
CA GLY A 380 -14.47 -9.93 16.90
C GLY A 380 -13.13 -9.22 16.73
N PHE A 381 -12.43 -9.51 15.63
CA PHE A 381 -11.14 -8.90 15.30
C PHE A 381 -11.23 -7.43 14.85
N SER A 382 -12.44 -6.93 14.58
CA SER A 382 -12.70 -5.51 14.28
C SER A 382 -12.65 -4.61 15.52
N VAL A 383 -12.39 -5.15 16.70
CA VAL A 383 -12.30 -4.39 17.96
C VAL A 383 -10.86 -3.93 18.19
N SER A 384 -10.43 -2.98 17.37
CA SER A 384 -9.21 -2.20 17.63
C SER A 384 -9.60 -0.83 18.18
N ARG A 385 -9.10 -0.53 19.38
CA ARG A 385 -9.24 0.77 20.05
C ARG A 385 -7.86 1.26 20.46
N LEU A 386 -7.35 2.21 19.70
CA LEU A 386 -5.99 2.69 19.87
C LEU A 386 -5.92 3.70 21.03
N VAL A 387 -4.93 3.51 21.89
CA VAL A 387 -4.54 4.45 22.94
C VAL A 387 -3.29 5.18 22.47
N ARG A 388 -3.33 6.51 22.48
CA ARG A 388 -2.18 7.37 22.15
C ARG A 388 -1.78 8.20 23.35
N HIS A 389 -0.49 8.33 23.62
CA HIS A 389 -0.01 9.14 24.74
C HIS A 389 0.61 10.46 24.28
N TRP A 390 0.48 11.47 25.13
CA TRP A 390 1.14 12.77 24.98
C TRP A 390 1.50 13.29 26.37
N GLY A 391 2.78 13.57 26.59
CA GLY A 391 3.30 13.85 27.93
C GLY A 391 3.04 12.69 28.89
N SER A 392 2.49 12.98 30.08
CA SER A 392 2.15 11.99 31.10
C SER A 392 0.75 11.38 30.97
N LYS A 393 0.02 11.65 29.89
CA LYS A 393 -1.37 11.23 29.70
C LYS A 393 -1.51 10.32 28.50
N ALA A 394 -2.34 9.28 28.63
CA ALA A 394 -2.74 8.38 27.56
C ALA A 394 -4.23 8.55 27.25
N TYR A 395 -4.61 8.56 25.98
CA TYR A 395 -5.94 8.96 25.51
C TYR A 395 -6.58 7.84 24.71
N LEU A 396 -7.83 7.52 25.05
CA LEU A 396 -8.65 6.51 24.41
C LEU A 396 -9.92 7.16 23.84
N PHE A 397 -10.11 6.99 22.53
CA PHE A 397 -11.30 7.42 21.81
C PHE A 397 -12.19 6.22 21.47
N ASP A 398 -13.48 6.32 21.76
CA ASP A 398 -14.46 5.24 21.55
C ASP A 398 -15.53 5.56 20.50
N GLY A 399 -15.34 6.65 19.73
CA GLY A 399 -16.32 7.13 18.75
C GLY A 399 -17.36 8.11 19.30
N THR A 400 -17.37 8.36 20.62
CA THR A 400 -18.27 9.31 21.27
C THR A 400 -17.66 10.72 21.38
N LYS A 401 -18.45 11.72 21.80
CA LYS A 401 -17.92 13.06 22.19
C LYS A 401 -17.16 13.07 23.53
N LYS A 402 -16.85 11.92 24.09
CA LYS A 402 -16.02 11.81 25.30
C LYS A 402 -14.63 11.35 24.89
N LEU A 403 -13.63 11.83 25.62
CA LEU A 403 -12.29 11.30 25.54
C LEU A 403 -11.93 10.71 26.89
N TRP A 404 -11.50 9.46 26.90
CA TRP A 404 -10.99 8.83 28.12
C TRP A 404 -9.51 9.14 28.25
N GLN A 405 -9.09 9.52 29.44
CA GLN A 405 -7.70 9.84 29.74
C GLN A 405 -7.22 8.96 30.89
N PHE A 406 -6.11 8.27 30.68
CA PHE A 406 -5.35 7.63 31.75
C PHE A 406 -4.16 8.51 32.10
N ASP A 407 -4.07 8.88 33.36
CA ASP A 407 -2.93 9.59 33.92
C ASP A 407 -1.88 8.59 34.39
N MET A 408 -0.72 8.55 33.73
CA MET A 408 0.34 7.60 34.06
C MET A 408 1.10 7.96 35.36
N GLU A 409 0.94 9.20 35.87
CA GLU A 409 1.54 9.61 37.16
C GLU A 409 0.65 9.23 38.33
N THR A 410 -0.67 9.39 38.18
CA THR A 410 -1.64 9.08 39.25
C THR A 410 -2.26 7.69 39.10
N GLU A 411 -1.97 7.00 38.00
CA GLU A 411 -2.52 5.70 37.60
C GLU A 411 -4.07 5.66 37.60
N LYS A 412 -4.70 6.74 37.15
CA LYS A 412 -6.17 6.90 37.20
C LYS A 412 -6.76 7.25 35.83
N TRP A 413 -7.91 6.64 35.57
CA TRP A 413 -8.76 7.00 34.44
C TRP A 413 -9.68 8.18 34.80
N THR A 414 -9.84 9.12 33.86
CA THR A 414 -10.82 10.21 33.92
C THR A 414 -11.56 10.32 32.58
N SER A 415 -12.76 10.90 32.60
CA SER A 415 -13.50 11.24 31.38
C SER A 415 -13.40 12.73 31.11
N LEU A 416 -12.97 13.10 29.92
CA LEU A 416 -12.92 14.48 29.45
C LEU A 416 -14.12 14.74 28.54
N LYS A 417 -14.81 15.87 28.79
CA LYS A 417 -15.89 16.34 27.93
C LYS A 417 -15.29 17.14 26.78
N THR A 418 -15.50 16.69 25.56
CA THR A 418 -15.05 17.41 24.36
C THR A 418 -16.20 18.17 23.71
N THR A 419 -15.88 19.11 22.84
CA THR A 419 -16.86 19.90 22.09
C THR A 419 -16.70 19.70 20.59
N PHE A 420 -17.81 19.84 19.86
CA PHE A 420 -17.83 19.83 18.40
C PHE A 420 -18.93 20.77 17.91
N GLY A 421 -18.56 21.73 17.06
CA GLY A 421 -19.46 22.84 16.66
C GLY A 421 -20.56 22.47 15.67
N ARG A 422 -20.67 21.19 15.26
CA ARG A 422 -21.65 20.70 14.26
C ARG A 422 -22.16 19.31 14.62
N THR A 423 -22.97 18.71 13.75
CA THR A 423 -23.47 17.33 13.89
C THR A 423 -22.31 16.36 13.93
N TRP A 424 -22.24 15.53 14.98
CA TRP A 424 -21.18 14.55 15.18
C TRP A 424 -21.09 13.60 13.97
N PRO A 425 -19.90 13.35 13.41
CA PRO A 425 -19.76 12.61 12.16
C PRO A 425 -19.86 11.10 12.33
N TYR A 426 -19.94 10.59 13.57
CA TYR A 426 -20.16 9.18 13.88
C TYR A 426 -21.60 8.99 14.38
N PRO A 427 -22.57 8.66 13.51
CA PRO A 427 -23.99 8.73 13.87
C PRO A 427 -24.39 7.81 15.02
N LYS A 428 -23.67 6.69 15.19
CA LYS A 428 -23.92 5.69 16.24
C LYS A 428 -23.15 5.95 17.55
N ASN A 429 -22.35 7.03 17.61
CA ASN A 429 -21.43 7.32 18.71
C ASN A 429 -20.52 6.10 19.04
N ASP A 430 -20.04 5.43 18.00
CA ASP A 430 -19.23 4.22 18.11
C ASP A 430 -18.27 4.21 16.93
N LEU A 431 -17.00 3.91 17.21
CA LEU A 431 -15.97 3.77 16.20
C LEU A 431 -14.94 2.76 16.69
N THR A 432 -14.62 1.81 15.83
CA THR A 432 -13.59 0.80 16.05
C THR A 432 -12.72 0.67 14.81
N SER A 433 -11.58 -0.02 14.90
CA SER A 433 -10.72 -0.28 13.72
C SER A 433 -10.23 0.97 12.98
N TYR A 434 -10.23 2.12 13.67
CA TYR A 434 -9.71 3.38 13.15
C TYR A 434 -8.19 3.42 13.31
N SER A 435 -7.56 4.29 12.51
CA SER A 435 -6.15 4.63 12.67
C SER A 435 -6.03 5.92 13.48
N SER A 436 -5.01 6.03 14.33
CA SER A 436 -4.78 7.24 15.11
C SER A 436 -3.31 7.62 15.22
N GLY A 437 -3.05 8.91 15.37
CA GLY A 437 -1.73 9.50 15.52
C GLY A 437 -1.81 10.74 16.39
N ILE A 438 -0.70 11.10 17.04
CA ILE A 438 -0.64 12.27 17.91
C ILE A 438 0.64 13.05 17.63
N ILE A 439 0.49 14.36 17.45
CA ILE A 439 1.60 15.26 17.11
C ILE A 439 1.21 16.68 17.53
N ASP A 440 2.16 17.43 18.08
CA ASP A 440 1.98 18.82 18.53
C ASP A 440 0.74 19.03 19.43
N GLY A 441 0.47 18.08 20.33
CA GLY A 441 -0.67 18.15 21.25
C GLY A 441 -2.04 17.96 20.58
N LYS A 442 -2.08 17.44 19.36
CA LYS A 442 -3.30 17.17 18.60
C LYS A 442 -3.44 15.68 18.31
N LEU A 443 -4.61 15.13 18.64
CA LEU A 443 -4.98 13.74 18.36
C LEU A 443 -5.73 13.67 17.03
N TYR A 444 -5.25 12.84 16.12
CA TYR A 444 -5.84 12.61 14.81
C TYR A 444 -6.47 11.22 14.73
N ILE A 445 -7.69 11.14 14.20
CA ILE A 445 -8.46 9.90 14.01
C ILE A 445 -8.86 9.80 12.55
N PHE A 446 -8.53 8.70 11.90
CA PHE A 446 -8.86 8.45 10.50
C PHE A 446 -9.59 7.11 10.32
N GLY A 447 -10.67 7.14 9.56
CA GLY A 447 -11.42 5.96 9.11
C GLY A 447 -11.99 5.12 10.24
N GLY A 448 -12.08 3.80 10.01
CA GLY A 448 -12.62 2.84 10.96
C GLY A 448 -14.05 2.40 10.64
N ALA A 449 -14.58 1.52 11.47
CA ALA A 449 -15.91 0.95 11.36
C ALA A 449 -16.89 1.73 12.23
N ASP A 450 -17.84 2.41 11.59
CA ASP A 450 -18.93 3.18 12.22
C ASP A 450 -20.32 2.52 12.01
N ASP A 451 -20.32 1.34 11.40
CA ASP A 451 -21.51 0.55 11.05
C ASP A 451 -22.54 1.25 10.15
N VAL A 452 -22.18 2.32 9.44
CA VAL A 452 -23.09 3.01 8.50
C VAL A 452 -23.20 2.24 7.19
N THR A 453 -22.07 2.07 6.48
CA THR A 453 -22.02 1.35 5.18
C THR A 453 -21.54 -0.08 5.31
N LYS A 454 -21.01 -0.45 6.49
CA LYS A 454 -20.24 -1.68 6.75
C LYS A 454 -18.95 -1.82 5.95
N LEU A 455 -18.63 -0.89 5.06
CA LEU A 455 -17.36 -0.88 4.33
C LEU A 455 -16.22 -0.23 5.13
N GLY A 456 -16.56 0.48 6.21
CA GLY A 456 -15.69 1.45 6.89
C GLY A 456 -16.04 2.88 6.49
N CYS A 457 -15.30 3.85 7.01
CA CYS A 457 -15.41 5.26 6.65
C CYS A 457 -14.03 5.86 6.30
N ASN A 458 -14.02 7.07 5.76
CA ASN A 458 -12.78 7.88 5.61
C ASN A 458 -12.83 9.19 6.39
N THR A 459 -13.76 9.31 7.34
CA THR A 459 -13.86 10.46 8.24
C THR A 459 -12.52 10.74 8.91
N PHE A 460 -12.04 11.96 8.78
CA PHE A 460 -10.77 12.42 9.35
C PHE A 460 -10.99 13.56 10.34
N MET A 461 -10.65 13.30 11.60
CA MET A 461 -10.89 14.19 12.74
C MET A 461 -9.59 14.62 13.41
N GLU A 462 -9.58 15.84 13.92
CA GLU A 462 -8.53 16.38 14.78
C GLU A 462 -9.15 16.81 16.11
N LEU A 463 -8.51 16.47 17.22
CA LEU A 463 -8.80 17.00 18.54
C LEU A 463 -7.59 17.78 19.05
N ASP A 464 -7.78 19.07 19.30
CA ASP A 464 -6.82 19.85 20.07
C ASP A 464 -6.95 19.48 21.56
N LEU A 465 -5.89 18.93 22.16
CA LEU A 465 -5.93 18.41 23.53
C LEU A 465 -5.94 19.52 24.60
N ALA A 466 -5.55 20.75 24.25
CA ALA A 466 -5.55 21.87 25.19
C ALA A 466 -6.96 22.46 25.34
N SER A 467 -7.66 22.61 24.21
CA SER A 467 -9.02 23.16 24.15
C SER A 467 -10.13 22.11 24.24
N LEU A 468 -9.80 20.82 24.05
CA LEU A 468 -10.75 19.71 23.94
C LEU A 468 -11.83 19.93 22.88
N LYS A 469 -11.45 20.62 21.79
CA LYS A 469 -12.32 20.93 20.66
C LYS A 469 -11.97 20.05 19.47
N TRP A 470 -12.96 19.29 19.01
CA TRP A 470 -12.86 18.53 17.77
C TRP A 470 -13.05 19.44 16.56
N GLU A 471 -12.34 19.08 15.49
CA GLU A 471 -12.55 19.56 14.13
C GLU A 471 -12.68 18.35 13.21
N HIS A 472 -13.60 18.44 12.26
CA HIS A 472 -13.70 17.45 11.19
C HIS A 472 -12.99 18.04 9.97
N ILE A 473 -11.90 17.40 9.56
CA ILE A 473 -11.00 17.90 8.52
C ILE A 473 -11.59 17.54 7.15
N SER A 474 -11.83 16.26 6.90
CA SER A 474 -12.33 15.77 5.62
C SER A 474 -12.93 14.36 5.74
N GLY A 475 -13.44 13.82 4.63
CA GLY A 475 -14.04 12.49 4.57
C GLY A 475 -15.49 12.41 5.06
N THR A 476 -16.02 11.19 5.08
CA THR A 476 -17.41 10.88 5.42
C THR A 476 -17.59 9.39 5.74
N SER A 477 -18.73 9.05 6.34
CA SER A 477 -19.22 7.67 6.49
C SER A 477 -19.85 7.13 5.21
N ALA A 478 -20.29 8.02 4.32
CA ALA A 478 -20.97 7.62 3.09
C ALA A 478 -19.98 6.98 2.10
N ASN A 479 -20.48 6.07 1.25
CA ASN A 479 -19.72 5.54 0.13
C ASN A 479 -19.67 6.58 -1.00
N VAL A 480 -18.93 7.66 -0.75
CA VAL A 480 -18.62 8.71 -1.71
C VAL A 480 -17.14 8.58 -2.04
N PRO A 481 -16.78 8.45 -3.32
CA PRO A 481 -15.38 8.36 -3.71
C PRO A 481 -14.65 9.64 -3.42
N CYS A 482 -13.37 9.43 -3.23
CA CYS A 482 -12.42 10.51 -3.34
C CYS A 482 -11.20 10.08 -4.14
N THR A 483 -10.72 11.01 -4.96
CA THR A 483 -9.50 10.84 -5.76
C THR A 483 -8.31 11.52 -5.10
N ARG A 484 -8.53 12.64 -4.38
CA ARG A 484 -7.48 13.46 -3.77
C ARG A 484 -7.36 13.28 -2.25
N GLU A 485 -8.06 12.29 -1.70
CA GLU A 485 -7.92 11.86 -0.31
C GLU A 485 -8.15 10.35 -0.18
N PRO A 486 -7.76 9.73 0.95
CA PRO A 486 -7.96 8.30 1.14
C PRO A 486 -9.44 7.90 1.12
N ASN A 487 -9.77 6.81 0.41
CA ASN A 487 -11.11 6.21 0.41
C ASN A 487 -11.45 5.50 1.72
N LEU A 488 -12.74 5.18 1.90
CA LEU A 488 -13.29 4.49 3.07
C LEU A 488 -12.52 3.22 3.44
N ARG A 489 -12.13 3.04 4.71
CA ARG A 489 -11.35 1.87 5.11
C ARG A 489 -11.34 1.65 6.62
N THR A 490 -10.97 0.45 6.98
CA THR A 490 -10.67 0.00 8.34
C THR A 490 -9.22 -0.50 8.42
N LEU A 491 -8.65 -0.52 9.62
CA LEU A 491 -7.39 -1.20 9.94
C LEU A 491 -6.19 -0.76 9.07
N ALA A 492 -6.21 0.51 8.64
CA ALA A 492 -5.05 1.14 8.03
C ALA A 492 -3.97 1.42 9.08
N SER A 493 -2.71 1.47 8.64
CA SER A 493 -1.60 1.92 9.47
C SER A 493 -1.43 3.42 9.38
N MET A 494 -1.21 4.08 10.52
CA MET A 494 -0.92 5.51 10.57
C MET A 494 0.17 5.82 11.58
N TRP A 495 1.13 6.64 11.18
CA TRP A 495 2.18 7.15 12.06
C TRP A 495 2.44 8.64 11.80
N ALA A 496 2.93 9.34 12.82
CA ALA A 496 3.31 10.75 12.73
C ALA A 496 4.81 10.88 12.48
N VAL A 497 5.20 11.87 11.67
CA VAL A 497 6.60 12.24 11.45
C VAL A 497 6.76 13.71 11.90
N PRO A 498 7.17 13.93 13.16
CA PRO A 498 7.24 15.26 13.74
C PRO A 498 8.14 16.24 12.99
N SER A 499 9.28 15.78 12.48
CA SER A 499 10.24 16.61 11.74
C SER A 499 9.66 17.23 10.46
N GLN A 500 8.63 16.61 9.88
CA GLN A 500 7.96 17.10 8.68
C GLN A 500 6.58 17.71 8.95
N LYS A 501 6.06 17.58 10.19
CA LYS A 501 4.66 17.89 10.53
C LYS A 501 3.67 17.17 9.60
N LYS A 502 3.90 15.87 9.39
CA LYS A 502 3.07 15.02 8.54
C LYS A 502 2.57 13.79 9.28
N LEU A 503 1.39 13.32 8.85
CA LEU A 503 0.89 11.99 9.17
C LEU A 503 0.98 11.14 7.91
N TYR A 504 1.48 9.92 8.02
CA TYR A 504 1.48 8.96 6.92
C TYR A 504 0.44 7.89 7.19
N LEU A 505 -0.32 7.52 6.15
CA LEU A 505 -1.37 6.53 6.18
C LEU A 505 -1.12 5.49 5.08
N PHE A 506 -1.09 4.22 5.46
CA PHE A 506 -0.83 3.12 4.52
C PHE A 506 -1.88 2.01 4.65
N GLY A 507 -2.38 1.56 3.48
CA GLY A 507 -3.15 0.34 3.34
C GLY A 507 -4.50 0.39 4.06
N GLY A 508 -4.85 -0.72 4.71
CA GLY A 508 -6.18 -0.95 5.25
C GLY A 508 -7.12 -1.59 4.23
N SER A 509 -8.36 -1.85 4.63
CA SER A 509 -9.33 -2.53 3.79
C SER A 509 -10.72 -1.93 3.86
N ALA A 510 -11.41 -1.93 2.72
CA ALA A 510 -12.85 -1.79 2.68
C ALA A 510 -13.50 -3.14 3.00
N THR A 511 -14.32 -3.20 4.05
CA THR A 511 -14.91 -4.43 4.58
C THR A 511 -16.13 -4.86 3.75
N ARG A 512 -15.91 -5.16 2.47
CA ARG A 512 -16.96 -5.47 1.49
C ARG A 512 -17.72 -6.75 1.83
N SER A 513 -17.08 -7.73 2.47
CA SER A 513 -17.72 -8.96 2.94
C SER A 513 -18.83 -8.68 3.97
N ALA A 514 -18.59 -7.76 4.90
CA ALA A 514 -19.59 -7.34 5.88
C ALA A 514 -20.77 -6.58 5.22
N ALA A 515 -20.47 -5.72 4.25
CA ALA A 515 -21.50 -5.04 3.45
C ALA A 515 -22.31 -6.03 2.60
N TYR A 516 -21.68 -7.06 2.03
CA TYR A 516 -22.32 -8.14 1.26
C TYR A 516 -23.31 -8.93 2.11
N GLN A 517 -22.86 -9.41 3.28
CA GLN A 517 -23.71 -10.13 4.23
C GLN A 517 -24.91 -9.28 4.69
N SER A 518 -24.70 -7.97 4.80
CA SER A 518 -25.72 -6.99 5.17
C SER A 518 -26.58 -6.50 4.00
N ARG A 519 -26.33 -6.98 2.77
CA ARG A 519 -27.00 -6.56 1.52
C ARG A 519 -26.92 -5.04 1.27
N LEU A 520 -25.79 -4.43 1.59
CA LEU A 520 -25.51 -3.01 1.40
C LEU A 520 -24.73 -2.76 0.10
N ALA A 521 -24.83 -1.53 -0.42
CA ALA A 521 -24.12 -1.12 -1.62
C ALA A 521 -22.59 -1.24 -1.46
N GLY A 522 -21.91 -1.64 -2.54
CA GLY A 522 -20.46 -1.86 -2.54
C GLY A 522 -20.00 -3.21 -1.95
N GLY A 523 -20.93 -4.01 -1.41
CA GLY A 523 -20.64 -5.33 -0.86
C GLY A 523 -20.17 -6.35 -1.90
N ASP A 524 -19.29 -7.25 -1.47
CA ASP A 524 -18.67 -8.34 -2.23
C ASP A 524 -18.24 -9.46 -1.28
N PRO A 525 -18.23 -10.74 -1.68
CA PRO A 525 -17.71 -11.83 -0.85
C PRO A 525 -16.27 -11.59 -0.34
N GLU A 526 -15.45 -10.84 -1.08
CA GLU A 526 -14.07 -10.52 -0.70
C GLU A 526 -13.90 -9.05 -0.28
N ASP A 527 -13.15 -8.84 0.82
CA ASP A 527 -12.73 -7.51 1.23
C ASP A 527 -11.70 -6.91 0.27
N TYR A 528 -11.75 -5.60 0.06
CA TYR A 528 -10.78 -4.93 -0.80
C TYR A 528 -9.64 -4.34 0.01
N THR A 529 -8.44 -4.88 -0.17
CA THR A 529 -7.21 -4.36 0.44
C THR A 529 -6.64 -3.22 -0.41
N TYR A 530 -6.44 -2.05 0.19
CA TYR A 530 -5.93 -0.89 -0.51
C TYR A 530 -4.42 -0.97 -0.78
N GLU A 531 -4.01 -0.45 -1.93
CA GLU A 531 -2.61 -0.41 -2.42
C GLU A 531 -1.99 0.99 -2.31
N ASP A 532 -2.70 1.95 -1.73
CA ASP A 532 -2.31 3.34 -1.70
C ASP A 532 -1.53 3.71 -0.43
N PHE A 533 -0.68 4.72 -0.59
CA PHE A 533 0.10 5.33 0.47
C PHE A 533 -0.15 6.83 0.43
N TRP A 534 -0.50 7.40 1.57
CA TRP A 534 -0.93 8.78 1.70
C TRP A 534 -0.12 9.49 2.77
N SER A 535 0.06 10.79 2.60
CA SER A 535 0.45 11.68 3.68
C SER A 535 -0.56 12.81 3.84
N PHE A 536 -0.75 13.27 5.08
CA PHE A 536 -1.46 14.50 5.39
C PHE A 536 -0.46 15.53 5.89
N ASP A 537 -0.37 16.65 5.18
CA ASP A 537 0.44 17.79 5.56
C ASP A 537 -0.33 18.69 6.54
N ILE A 538 0.14 18.76 7.78
CA ILE A 538 -0.57 19.48 8.85
C ILE A 538 -0.62 21.00 8.59
N PRO A 539 0.47 21.66 8.16
CA PRO A 539 0.44 23.11 7.89
C PRO A 539 -0.52 23.50 6.76
N SER A 540 -0.48 22.80 5.62
CA SER A 540 -1.35 23.11 4.48
C SER A 540 -2.74 22.46 4.57
N ARG A 541 -2.94 21.52 5.50
CA ARG A 541 -4.15 20.71 5.68
C ARG A 541 -4.58 19.97 4.42
N LYS A 542 -3.61 19.41 3.70
CA LYS A 542 -3.86 18.69 2.43
C LYS A 542 -3.36 17.26 2.49
N TRP A 543 -4.15 16.37 1.91
CA TRP A 543 -3.74 15.02 1.59
C TRP A 543 -2.86 15.02 0.33
N CYS A 544 -1.85 14.16 0.32
CA CYS A 544 -0.99 13.89 -0.82
C CYS A 544 -0.92 12.36 -1.01
N ARG A 545 -1.17 11.90 -2.24
CA ARG A 545 -0.94 10.50 -2.59
C ARG A 545 0.55 10.32 -2.85
N GLU A 546 1.22 9.57 -2.00
CA GLU A 546 2.66 9.33 -2.10
C GLU A 546 2.95 8.27 -3.17
N ARG A 547 4.10 8.40 -3.82
CA ARG A 547 4.60 7.40 -4.77
C ARG A 547 5.25 6.25 -4.04
N TRP A 548 5.16 5.06 -4.63
CA TRP A 548 5.98 3.93 -4.20
C TRP A 548 7.39 4.04 -4.77
N ARG A 549 8.39 3.99 -3.90
CA ARG A 549 9.80 4.07 -4.26
C ARG A 549 10.65 3.19 -3.35
N GLY A 550 11.65 2.54 -3.92
CA GLY A 550 12.50 1.59 -3.21
C GLY A 550 11.83 0.22 -3.00
N ASN A 551 12.35 -0.59 -2.08
CA ASN A 551 11.81 -1.93 -1.84
C ASN A 551 10.64 -1.85 -0.86
N PHE A 552 9.46 -1.53 -1.39
CA PHE A 552 8.28 -1.17 -0.62
C PHE A 552 7.40 -2.36 -0.22
N VAL A 553 6.43 -2.05 0.64
CA VAL A 553 5.52 -3.02 1.25
C VAL A 553 4.43 -3.43 0.26
N CYS A 554 4.08 -4.72 0.20
CA CYS A 554 2.92 -5.13 -0.60
C CYS A 554 1.59 -4.63 0.03
N PRO A 555 0.53 -4.44 -0.77
CA PRO A 555 -0.79 -4.07 -0.26
C PRO A 555 -1.27 -5.02 0.85
N ARG A 556 -1.66 -4.45 1.99
CA ARG A 556 -2.08 -5.19 3.18
C ARG A 556 -2.89 -4.31 4.15
N THR A 557 -3.56 -4.97 5.06
CA THR A 557 -4.27 -4.40 6.21
C THR A 557 -3.70 -5.01 7.50
N GLU A 558 -4.15 -4.55 8.67
CA GLU A 558 -3.86 -5.16 9.97
C GLU A 558 -2.37 -5.28 10.34
N MET A 559 -1.50 -4.53 9.66
CA MET A 559 -0.07 -4.53 9.94
C MET A 559 0.24 -3.70 11.19
N ALA A 560 1.35 -4.00 11.84
CA ALA A 560 1.87 -3.16 12.91
C ALA A 560 2.72 -2.04 12.28
N SER A 561 2.56 -0.81 12.75
CA SER A 561 3.32 0.35 12.27
C SER A 561 3.71 1.29 13.40
N ASP A 562 4.88 1.90 13.30
CA ASP A 562 5.32 2.97 14.21
C ASP A 562 6.37 3.87 13.54
N TYR A 563 6.60 5.07 14.09
CA TYR A 563 7.74 5.92 13.73
C TYR A 563 8.81 5.83 14.80
N ASN A 564 10.01 5.39 14.41
CA ASN A 564 11.15 5.36 15.30
C ASN A 564 11.92 6.69 15.20
N PRO A 565 11.89 7.55 16.24
CA PRO A 565 12.48 8.88 16.18
C PRO A 565 14.01 8.86 16.23
N VAL A 566 14.63 7.81 16.77
CA VAL A 566 16.09 7.65 16.82
C VAL A 566 16.62 7.23 15.45
N LEU A 567 15.92 6.32 14.77
CA LEU A 567 16.26 5.95 13.39
C LEU A 567 15.82 7.01 12.37
N GLY A 568 14.85 7.84 12.71
CA GLY A 568 14.21 8.76 11.77
C GLY A 568 13.48 8.00 10.65
N ARG A 569 12.85 6.87 10.97
CA ARG A 569 12.22 5.96 9.99
C ARG A 569 10.84 5.51 10.45
N GLY A 570 9.89 5.43 9.51
CA GLY A 570 8.68 4.64 9.70
C GLY A 570 9.01 3.16 9.61
N ILE A 571 8.38 2.33 10.44
CA ILE A 571 8.57 0.88 10.47
C ILE A 571 7.21 0.23 10.24
N VAL A 572 7.18 -0.80 9.40
CA VAL A 572 6.00 -1.65 9.17
C VAL A 572 6.38 -3.11 9.34
N TYR A 573 5.53 -3.88 10.01
CA TYR A 573 5.70 -5.33 10.18
C TYR A 573 4.40 -6.10 9.98
N GLY A 574 4.51 -7.23 9.28
CA GLY A 574 3.46 -8.22 9.16
C GLY A 574 2.19 -7.69 8.49
N GLY A 575 1.03 -8.19 8.92
CA GLY A 575 -0.28 -7.84 8.39
C GLY A 575 -0.93 -8.95 7.57
N TYR A 576 -2.06 -8.61 6.94
CA TYR A 576 -2.98 -9.53 6.29
C TYR A 576 -3.42 -9.00 4.91
N ASN A 577 -3.69 -9.90 3.97
CA ASN A 577 -4.37 -9.56 2.71
C ASN A 577 -5.36 -10.68 2.35
N ALA A 578 -6.65 -10.32 2.31
CA ALA A 578 -7.76 -11.25 2.06
C ALA A 578 -7.81 -11.79 0.63
N SER A 579 -7.24 -11.07 -0.33
CA SER A 579 -7.28 -11.42 -1.75
C SER A 579 -5.90 -11.85 -2.25
N MET A 580 -4.99 -12.27 -1.36
CA MET A 580 -3.67 -12.77 -1.75
C MET A 580 -3.55 -14.25 -1.40
N ASP A 581 -3.44 -15.11 -2.40
CA ASP A 581 -3.26 -16.52 -2.18
C ASP A 581 -1.87 -16.82 -1.62
N SER A 582 -1.81 -17.74 -0.66
CA SER A 582 -0.56 -18.23 -0.10
C SER A 582 -0.65 -19.73 0.22
N ALA A 583 0.45 -20.33 0.67
CA ALA A 583 0.56 -21.76 0.99
C ALA A 583 -0.45 -22.28 2.04
N THR A 584 -1.32 -21.44 2.58
CA THR A 584 -2.21 -21.73 3.71
C THR A 584 -3.50 -22.45 3.34
N HIS A 585 -3.79 -22.77 2.07
CA HIS A 585 -5.06 -23.37 1.59
C HIS A 585 -6.32 -22.50 1.72
N PHE A 586 -6.22 -21.28 2.26
CA PHE A 586 -7.40 -20.48 2.64
C PHE A 586 -7.65 -19.22 1.78
N GLY A 587 -6.93 -19.03 0.68
CA GLY A 587 -7.17 -17.88 -0.23
C GLY A 587 -6.69 -16.51 0.31
N PHE A 588 -5.96 -16.48 1.42
CA PHE A 588 -5.42 -15.26 2.02
C PHE A 588 -3.94 -15.41 2.43
N ALA A 589 -3.28 -14.29 2.71
CA ALA A 589 -1.88 -14.25 3.12
C ALA A 589 -1.69 -13.46 4.42
N PHE A 590 -0.92 -14.06 5.34
CA PHE A 590 -0.28 -13.35 6.45
C PHE A 590 1.16 -13.05 6.11
N TYR A 591 1.64 -11.89 6.53
CA TYR A 591 3.00 -11.44 6.29
C TYR A 591 3.84 -11.51 7.57
N GLY A 592 5.15 -11.73 7.39
CA GLY A 592 6.16 -11.72 8.45
C GLY A 592 7.42 -10.95 8.05
N ASP A 593 7.30 -10.06 7.07
CA ASP A 593 8.35 -9.17 6.58
C ASP A 593 8.35 -7.85 7.36
N THR A 594 9.51 -7.19 7.43
CA THR A 594 9.70 -5.87 8.06
C THR A 594 10.22 -4.89 7.03
N PHE A 595 9.69 -3.67 7.02
CA PHE A 595 10.13 -2.60 6.12
C PHE A 595 10.37 -1.30 6.87
N LEU A 596 11.31 -0.52 6.35
CA LEU A 596 11.57 0.85 6.79
C LEU A 596 11.17 1.83 5.70
N PHE A 597 10.54 2.93 6.10
CA PHE A 597 10.28 4.08 5.26
C PHE A 597 11.13 5.26 5.72
N ASP A 598 11.91 5.82 4.81
CA ASP A 598 12.65 7.05 5.01
C ASP A 598 11.82 8.25 4.54
N PRO A 599 11.35 9.12 5.45
CA PRO A 599 10.54 10.28 5.07
C PRO A 599 11.37 11.35 4.34
N GLU A 600 12.69 11.41 4.51
CA GLU A 600 13.55 12.41 3.87
C GLU A 600 13.75 12.09 2.39
N THR A 601 14.12 10.84 2.09
CA THR A 601 14.35 10.37 0.72
C THR A 601 13.09 9.84 0.04
N LYS A 602 12.00 9.67 0.82
CA LYS A 602 10.75 9.00 0.43
C LYS A 602 10.98 7.60 -0.14
N THR A 603 11.94 6.86 0.42
CA THR A 603 12.29 5.52 -0.06
C THR A 603 12.01 4.44 0.97
N TRP A 604 11.58 3.30 0.48
CA TRP A 604 11.38 2.10 1.29
C TRP A 604 12.57 1.15 1.20
N GLN A 605 12.85 0.48 2.31
CA GLN A 605 13.88 -0.54 2.42
C GLN A 605 13.31 -1.80 3.07
N HIS A 606 13.62 -2.95 2.50
CA HIS A 606 13.27 -4.24 3.09
C HIS A 606 14.31 -4.63 4.15
N VAL A 607 13.85 -4.95 5.35
CA VAL A 607 14.72 -5.40 6.43
C VAL A 607 14.95 -6.91 6.28
N ILE A 608 16.18 -7.27 5.92
CA ILE A 608 16.60 -8.65 5.85
C ILE A 608 16.99 -9.13 7.25
N ALA A 609 16.05 -9.77 7.94
CA ALA A 609 16.27 -10.41 9.23
C ALA A 609 16.30 -11.93 9.10
N LYS A 610 17.13 -12.60 9.92
CA LYS A 610 17.14 -14.06 10.02
C LYS A 610 16.22 -14.49 11.17
N GLY A 611 15.20 -15.29 10.88
CA GLY A 611 14.34 -15.88 11.91
C GLY A 611 13.08 -15.07 12.22
N PHE A 612 12.67 -15.08 13.49
CA PHE A 612 11.46 -14.46 14.05
C PHE A 612 11.34 -12.96 13.74
N PRO A 613 10.14 -12.35 13.87
CA PRO A 613 8.89 -12.92 14.36
C PRO A 613 8.16 -13.72 13.28
N SER A 614 7.20 -14.57 13.69
CA SER A 614 6.37 -15.32 12.73
C SER A 614 5.31 -14.43 12.10
N TYR A 615 4.76 -14.88 10.96
CA TYR A 615 3.60 -14.25 10.31
C TYR A 615 2.49 -13.96 11.31
N ARG A 616 1.96 -12.75 11.29
CA ARG A 616 0.86 -12.31 12.16
C ARG A 616 0.25 -11.01 11.65
N ALA A 617 -0.94 -10.72 12.12
CA ALA A 617 -1.67 -9.48 11.91
C ALA A 617 -2.12 -8.93 13.28
N LEU A 618 -2.62 -7.70 13.31
CA LEU A 618 -3.21 -7.06 14.50
C LEU A 618 -2.25 -7.00 15.71
N ALA A 619 -0.94 -7.01 15.46
CA ALA A 619 0.08 -6.77 16.47
C ALA A 619 0.25 -5.27 16.75
N SER A 620 0.78 -4.95 17.93
CA SER A 620 1.18 -3.59 18.29
C SER A 620 2.69 -3.43 18.12
N MET A 621 3.14 -2.33 17.51
CA MET A 621 4.56 -2.01 17.38
C MET A 621 4.83 -0.62 17.93
N ILE A 622 5.93 -0.50 18.68
CA ILE A 622 6.24 0.68 19.50
C ILE A 622 7.75 0.80 19.61
N SER A 623 8.26 1.98 19.31
CA SER A 623 9.66 2.34 19.43
C SER A 623 9.88 3.12 20.71
N ASP A 624 10.89 2.73 21.47
CA ASP A 624 11.35 3.51 22.60
C ASP A 624 12.06 4.77 22.08
N PRO A 625 11.53 5.97 22.37
CA PRO A 625 12.12 7.21 21.86
C PRO A 625 13.50 7.49 22.44
N ASP A 626 13.86 6.90 23.59
CA ASP A 626 15.13 7.14 24.27
C ASP A 626 16.23 6.21 23.75
N THR A 627 15.90 4.94 23.48
CA THR A 627 16.88 3.91 23.07
C THR A 627 16.84 3.58 21.57
N GLY A 628 15.75 3.88 20.89
CA GLY A 628 15.52 3.50 19.50
C GLY A 628 15.19 2.01 19.31
N ILE A 629 15.05 1.23 20.39
CA ILE A 629 14.63 -0.17 20.29
C ILE A 629 13.14 -0.23 19.96
N THR A 630 12.79 -1.01 18.95
CA THR A 630 11.38 -1.24 18.56
C THR A 630 10.90 -2.59 19.08
N TYR A 631 9.76 -2.57 19.77
CA TYR A 631 9.08 -3.71 20.34
C TYR A 631 7.87 -4.08 19.50
N LEU A 632 7.65 -5.38 19.34
CA LEU A 632 6.45 -5.95 18.73
C LEU A 632 5.74 -6.81 19.77
N TYR A 633 4.45 -6.58 19.98
CA TYR A 633 3.65 -7.25 20.99
C TYR A 633 2.30 -7.73 20.45
N GLY A 634 1.91 -8.94 20.84
CA GLY A 634 0.64 -9.54 20.45
C GLY A 634 0.57 -9.95 18.98
N GLY A 635 -0.65 -10.07 18.48
CA GLY A 635 -0.96 -10.43 17.09
C GLY A 635 -1.06 -11.93 16.85
#